data_AF-A0A972JGT8-F1
#
_entry.id   AF-A0A972JGT8-F1
#
_cell.length_a   1.000
_cell.length_b   1.000
_cell.length_c   1.000
_cell.angle_alpha   90.00
_cell.angle_beta   90.00
_cell.angle_gamma   90.00
#
_symmetry.space_group_name_H-M   'P 1'
#
loop_
_entity.id
_entity.type
_entity.pdbx_description
1 polymer ?
#
loop_
_entity_poly.entity_id
_entity_poly.type
_entity_poly.pdbx_seq_one_letter_code
_entity_poly.pdbx_strand_id
1 'polypeptide(L)' 'GFGFGSLVSVCAVNASTPPAGYSLNNTDCAPSDNTKWQSATLYVDADFDGYTSGASTVTCYGAAIPAGYVATLTAIDCND' A
#
# COMPACT_ATOMS: atom_id res chain seq x y z
N GLY A 1 -3.97 14.34 0.90
CA GLY A 1 -2.87 13.39 0.65
C GLY A 1 -2.92 12.27 1.65
N PHE A 2 -1.92 11.42 1.66
CA PHE A 2 -1.65 10.47 2.73
C PHE A 2 -0.45 11.01 3.51
N GLY A 3 -0.43 10.81 4.81
CA GLY A 3 0.63 11.19 5.72
C GLY A 3 1.21 9.96 6.40
N PHE A 4 2.30 10.19 7.13
CA PHE A 4 3.07 9.15 7.82
C PHE A 4 3.38 9.59 9.25
N GLY A 5 3.74 8.62 10.09
CA GLY A 5 4.23 8.87 11.45
C GLY A 5 3.13 8.89 12.51
N SER A 6 3.41 9.53 13.64
CA SER A 6 2.48 9.62 14.77
C SER A 6 1.46 10.74 14.57
N LEU A 7 0.26 10.56 15.12
CA LEU A 7 -0.76 11.59 15.15
C LEU A 7 -0.27 12.82 15.92
N VAL A 8 -0.48 13.99 15.36
CA VAL A 8 -0.12 15.29 15.93
C VAL A 8 -1.34 16.21 15.93
N SER A 9 -1.46 17.04 16.97
CA SER A 9 -2.55 18.01 17.09
C SER A 9 -2.10 19.37 16.57
N VAL A 10 -2.85 19.94 15.64
CA VAL A 10 -2.54 21.23 15.00
C VAL A 10 -3.81 22.07 14.84
N CYS A 11 -3.66 23.39 14.80
CA CYS A 11 -4.76 24.30 14.49
C CYS A 11 -5.15 24.17 13.01
N ALA A 12 -6.43 23.95 12.74
CA ALA A 12 -6.98 23.83 11.39
C ALA A 12 -8.27 24.67 11.27
N VAL A 13 -8.65 25.03 10.04
CA VAL A 13 -9.89 25.78 9.78
C VAL A 13 -11.14 24.95 10.06
N ASN A 14 -11.06 23.63 9.90
CA ASN A 14 -12.08 22.64 10.25
C ASN A 14 -11.46 21.24 10.28
N ALA A 15 -12.24 20.24 10.72
CA ALA A 15 -11.79 18.85 10.87
C ALA A 15 -11.46 18.12 9.56
N SER A 16 -11.91 18.63 8.41
CA SER A 16 -11.72 18.00 7.09
C SER A 16 -10.64 18.66 6.23
N THR A 17 -10.09 19.78 6.69
CA THR A 17 -9.12 20.60 5.94
C THR A 17 -7.83 20.74 6.75
N PRO A 18 -6.93 19.73 6.71
CA PRO A 18 -5.67 19.81 7.43
C PRO A 18 -4.80 20.97 6.86
N PRO A 19 -3.96 21.61 7.69
CA PRO A 19 -3.00 22.61 7.22
C PRO A 19 -2.02 22.03 6.19
N ALA A 20 -1.35 22.89 5.42
CA ALA A 20 -0.32 22.47 4.49
C ALA A 20 0.77 21.63 5.20
N GLY A 21 1.12 20.49 4.62
CA GLY A 21 2.07 19.52 5.20
C GLY A 21 1.44 18.49 6.15
N TYR A 22 0.14 18.57 6.45
CA TYR A 22 -0.57 17.60 7.28
C TYR A 22 -1.59 16.80 6.47
N SER A 23 -1.90 15.61 6.96
CA SER A 23 -2.89 14.72 6.39
C SER A 23 -3.77 14.15 7.49
N LEU A 24 -5.07 14.01 7.20
CA LEU A 24 -6.01 13.27 8.05
C LEU A 24 -5.91 11.76 7.85
N ASN A 25 -5.28 11.33 6.76
CA ASN A 25 -5.05 9.93 6.46
C ASN A 25 -3.58 9.59 6.73
N ASN A 26 -3.33 8.63 7.63
CA ASN A 26 -1.99 8.24 8.08
C ASN A 26 -1.53 6.89 7.51
N THR A 27 -1.98 6.52 6.31
CA THR A 27 -1.66 5.22 5.70
C THR A 27 -0.52 5.28 4.68
N ASP A 28 0.24 6.38 4.60
CA ASP A 28 1.36 6.45 3.67
C ASP A 28 2.51 5.54 4.16
N CYS A 29 2.65 4.40 3.49
CA CYS A 29 3.69 3.41 3.78
C CYS A 29 5.05 3.74 3.17
N ALA A 30 5.14 4.73 2.27
CA ALA A 30 6.39 5.11 1.61
C ALA A 30 6.49 6.64 1.44
N PRO A 31 6.67 7.39 2.54
CA PRO A 31 6.64 8.86 2.52
C PRO A 31 7.76 9.52 1.70
N SER A 32 8.81 8.77 1.35
CA SER A 32 9.90 9.21 0.48
C SER A 32 9.69 8.85 -0.99
N ASP A 33 8.62 8.13 -1.33
CA ASP A 33 8.30 7.65 -2.68
C ASP A 33 6.86 8.04 -3.04
N ASN A 34 6.72 9.15 -3.78
CA ASN A 34 5.42 9.69 -4.17
C ASN A 34 4.61 8.77 -5.11
N THR A 35 5.18 7.65 -5.56
CA THR A 35 4.49 6.66 -6.38
C THR A 35 3.79 5.58 -5.57
N LYS A 36 3.98 5.55 -4.25
CA LYS A 36 3.42 4.55 -3.33
C LYS A 36 2.79 5.21 -2.12
N TRP A 37 1.63 4.75 -1.70
CA TRP A 37 0.88 5.37 -0.59
C TRP A 37 -0.13 4.43 0.08
N GLN A 38 -0.19 3.16 -0.36
CA GLN A 38 -1.08 2.15 0.21
C GLN A 38 -0.31 0.85 0.43
N SER A 39 -0.71 0.08 1.43
CA SER A 39 -0.11 -1.21 1.73
C SER A 39 -1.16 -2.30 1.82
N ALA A 40 -0.86 -3.46 1.28
CA ALA A 40 -1.66 -4.66 1.44
C ALA A 40 -0.74 -5.89 1.52
N THR A 41 -1.26 -6.98 2.06
CA THR A 41 -0.66 -8.29 1.88
C THR A 41 -0.88 -8.72 0.44
N LEU A 42 0.21 -8.88 -0.30
CA LEU A 42 0.20 -9.36 -1.68
C LEU A 42 0.82 -10.76 -1.73
N TYR A 43 0.37 -11.55 -2.70
CA TYR A 43 0.85 -12.91 -2.95
C TYR A 43 1.75 -12.89 -4.17
N VAL A 44 2.85 -13.65 -4.12
CA VAL A 44 3.78 -13.80 -5.25
C VAL A 44 3.10 -14.61 -6.36
N ASP A 45 3.25 -14.13 -7.59
CA ASP A 45 2.81 -14.73 -8.87
C ASP A 45 3.95 -14.45 -9.87
N ALA A 46 4.94 -15.34 -9.91
CA ALA A 46 6.22 -15.12 -10.58
C ALA A 46 6.14 -15.32 -12.10
N ASP A 47 5.22 -16.18 -12.57
CA ASP A 47 5.01 -16.47 -13.99
C ASP A 47 3.81 -15.76 -14.64
N PHE A 48 3.04 -15.00 -13.84
CA PHE A 48 1.95 -14.12 -14.25
C PHE A 48 0.70 -14.84 -14.76
N ASP A 49 0.46 -16.06 -14.32
CA ASP A 49 -0.71 -16.84 -14.70
C ASP A 49 -1.92 -16.62 -13.76
N GLY A 50 -1.72 -15.87 -12.67
CA GLY A 50 -2.74 -15.53 -11.69
C GLY A 50 -2.93 -16.57 -10.59
N TYR A 51 -2.07 -17.59 -10.52
CA TYR A 51 -1.92 -18.50 -9.38
C TYR A 51 -0.75 -18.04 -8.50
N THR A 52 -0.62 -18.63 -7.31
CA THR A 52 0.36 -18.14 -6.33
C THR A 52 1.00 -19.31 -5.61
N SER A 53 2.30 -19.28 -5.34
CA SER A 53 2.97 -20.24 -4.43
C SER A 53 2.44 -20.22 -2.98
N GLY A 54 1.56 -19.27 -2.63
CA GLY A 54 1.10 -19.02 -1.26
C GLY A 54 2.06 -18.17 -0.42
N ALA A 55 3.26 -17.86 -0.95
CA ALA A 55 4.15 -16.86 -0.38
C ALA A 55 3.47 -15.49 -0.43
N SER A 56 3.49 -14.76 0.69
CA SER A 56 2.91 -13.42 0.79
C SER A 56 3.80 -12.45 1.55
N THR A 57 3.66 -11.18 1.22
CA THR A 57 4.41 -10.10 1.87
C THR A 57 3.58 -8.82 1.92
N VAL A 58 3.74 -8.06 3.00
CA VAL A 58 3.14 -6.72 3.10
C VAL A 58 3.94 -5.79 2.19
N THR A 59 3.33 -5.38 1.09
CA THR A 59 3.96 -4.53 0.08
C THR A 59 3.34 -3.16 0.11
N CYS A 60 4.18 -2.13 0.09
CA CYS A 60 3.75 -0.77 -0.20
C CYS A 60 3.68 -0.58 -1.71
N TYR A 61 2.55 -0.12 -2.22
CA TYR A 61 2.29 0.09 -3.64
C TYR A 61 1.48 1.36 -3.88
N GLY A 62 1.37 1.72 -5.16
CA GLY A 62 0.67 2.92 -5.63
C GLY A 62 -0.71 2.60 -6.17
N ALA A 63 -1.02 3.18 -7.32
CA ALA A 63 -2.31 2.97 -8.01
C ALA A 63 -2.46 1.53 -8.56
N ALA A 64 -1.36 0.84 -8.84
CA ALA A 64 -1.35 -0.51 -9.37
C ALA A 64 -0.51 -1.44 -8.48
N ILE A 65 -0.92 -2.70 -8.43
CA ILE A 65 -0.15 -3.78 -7.82
C ILE A 65 1.13 -3.99 -8.66
N PRO A 66 2.31 -4.15 -8.03
CA PRO A 66 3.53 -4.42 -8.77
C PRO A 66 3.46 -5.72 -9.57
N ALA A 67 4.14 -5.78 -10.71
CA ALA A 67 4.36 -7.02 -11.43
C ALA A 67 5.00 -8.07 -10.52
N GLY A 68 4.56 -9.33 -10.62
CA GLY A 68 5.02 -10.43 -9.78
C GLY A 68 4.14 -10.68 -8.56
N TYR A 69 3.04 -9.93 -8.42
CA TYR A 69 2.15 -9.98 -7.28
C TYR A 69 0.67 -9.90 -7.65
N VAL A 70 -0.17 -10.53 -6.82
CA VAL A 70 -1.63 -10.44 -6.88
C VAL A 70 -2.24 -10.15 -5.51
N ALA A 71 -3.46 -9.59 -5.48
CA ALA A 71 -4.16 -9.23 -4.23
C ALA A 71 -4.90 -10.41 -3.58
N THR A 72 -5.11 -11.50 -4.30
CA THR A 72 -5.95 -12.63 -3.86
C THR A 72 -5.20 -13.93 -3.99
N LEU A 73 -5.30 -14.78 -2.97
CA LEU A 73 -4.82 -16.15 -3.00
C LEU A 73 -5.82 -17.00 -3.81
N THR A 74 -5.40 -17.49 -4.98
CA THR A 74 -6.26 -18.15 -5.96
C THR A 74 -6.11 -19.68 -5.98
N ALA A 75 -4.89 -20.21 -5.88
CA ALA A 75 -4.53 -21.59 -5.46
C ALA A 75 -2.99 -21.73 -5.41
N ILE A 76 -2.47 -22.83 -4.81
CA ILE A 76 -1.03 -23.14 -4.79
C ILE A 76 -0.58 -23.48 -6.22
N ASP A 77 0.25 -22.61 -6.80
CA ASP A 77 0.97 -22.90 -8.02
C ASP A 77 2.23 -23.74 -7.72
N CYS A 78 2.50 -24.75 -8.56
CA CYS A 78 3.66 -25.62 -8.42
C CYS A 78 4.86 -25.18 -9.27
N ASN A 79 4.72 -24.16 -10.12
CA ASN A 79 5.77 -23.63 -11.01
C ASN A 79 6.23 -22.20 -10.71
N ASP A 80 5.59 -21.51 -9.76
CA ASP A 80 6.13 -20.32 -9.07
C ASP A 80 7.44 -20.56 -8.31
#